data_AF-A0A2D6AK20-F1
#
_entry.id   AF-A0A2D6AK20-F1
#
_cell.length_a   1.000
_cell.length_b   1.000
_cell.length_c   1.000
_cell.angle_alpha   90.00
_cell.angle_beta   90.00
_cell.angle_gamma   90.00
#
_symmetry.space_group_name_H-M   'P 1'
#
loop_
_entity.id
_entity.type
_entity.pdbx_description
1 polymer ?
#
loop_
_entity_poly.entity_id
_entity_poly.type
_entity_poly.pdbx_seq_one_letter_code
_entity_poly.pdbx_strand_id
1 'polypeptide(L)'
;ITDAQERAGVKEEKRVRLIEEYPPQPFDDYGDEVVAYRLLKREPALMSNKGTSRPQRKSSYSHGAIVPQFPNKTIVIEARPIDHTIEFNCWAKSNKLANARALWLEKLFVNHAWAFEVQGCERFYWKDRGPDTYMTTGGQRLFYRPVNFFVRFREFEIKAHPNIKQILFEVKT
;
A
#
# COMPACT_ATOMS: atom_id res chain seq x y z
N ILE A 1 -9.72 9.29 -6.23
CA ILE A 1 -11.01 8.70 -6.66
C ILE A 1 -12.12 9.74 -6.77
N THR A 2 -12.35 10.55 -5.73
CA THR A 2 -13.35 11.64 -5.72
C THR A 2 -13.14 12.64 -6.87
N ASP A 3 -11.93 13.20 -6.99
CA ASP A 3 -11.56 14.14 -8.07
C ASP A 3 -11.80 13.55 -9.47
N ALA A 4 -11.49 12.27 -9.68
CA ALA A 4 -11.75 11.61 -10.96
C ALA A 4 -13.25 11.46 -11.27
N GLN A 5 -14.09 11.24 -10.25
CA GLN A 5 -15.55 11.19 -10.40
C GLN A 5 -16.15 12.58 -10.64
N GLU A 6 -15.59 13.61 -10.03
CA GLU A 6 -15.95 15.01 -10.24
C GLU A 6 -15.65 15.46 -11.68
N ARG A 7 -14.44 15.17 -12.18
CA ARG A 7 -14.07 15.45 -13.57
C ARG A 7 -14.95 14.71 -14.58
N ALA A 8 -15.43 13.53 -14.22
CA ALA A 8 -16.35 12.75 -15.04
C ALA A 8 -17.82 13.22 -14.93
N GLY A 9 -18.14 14.22 -14.10
CA GLY A 9 -19.49 14.75 -13.94
C GLY A 9 -20.45 13.81 -13.23
N VAL A 10 -19.96 12.90 -12.39
CA VAL A 10 -20.79 11.95 -11.65
C VAL A 10 -21.56 12.69 -10.55
N LYS A 11 -22.89 12.58 -10.56
CA LYS A 11 -23.77 13.11 -9.50
C LYS A 11 -23.35 12.57 -8.14
N GLU A 12 -23.39 13.41 -7.11
CA GLU A 12 -22.93 13.05 -5.75
C GLU A 12 -23.55 11.75 -5.23
N GLU A 13 -24.86 11.57 -5.42
CA GLU A 13 -25.61 10.38 -5.03
C GLU A 13 -25.12 9.08 -5.68
N LYS A 14 -24.47 9.18 -6.84
CA LYS A 14 -23.95 8.04 -7.61
C LYS A 14 -22.44 7.87 -7.48
N ARG A 15 -21.79 8.65 -6.60
CA ARG A 15 -20.35 8.53 -6.39
C ARG A 15 -20.04 7.23 -5.68
N VAL A 16 -19.13 6.48 -6.26
CA VAL A 16 -18.61 5.25 -5.69
C VAL A 16 -17.72 5.59 -4.51
N ARG A 17 -17.99 4.93 -3.38
CA ARG A 17 -17.21 5.08 -2.16
C ARG A 17 -16.00 4.14 -2.18
N LEU A 18 -14.89 4.61 -1.62
CA LEU A 18 -13.72 3.79 -1.31
C LEU A 18 -13.75 3.51 0.20
N ILE A 19 -13.81 2.24 0.59
CA ILE A 19 -13.91 1.82 1.99
C ILE A 19 -12.86 0.76 2.32
N GLU A 20 -12.50 0.62 3.58
CA GLU A 20 -11.75 -0.55 4.05
C GLU A 20 -12.68 -1.76 4.07
N GLU A 21 -12.18 -2.94 3.66
CA GLU A 21 -12.97 -4.18 3.69
C GLU A 21 -13.32 -4.62 5.13
N TYR A 22 -12.56 -4.15 6.12
CA TYR A 22 -12.75 -4.48 7.52
C TYR A 22 -12.99 -3.21 8.35
N PRO A 23 -13.97 -3.18 9.27
CA PRO A 23 -14.94 -4.23 9.62
C PRO A 23 -16.10 -4.35 8.60
N PRO A 24 -16.73 -5.53 8.48
CA PRO A 24 -17.82 -5.74 7.52
C PRO A 24 -19.04 -4.89 7.88
N GLN A 25 -19.39 -3.95 7.00
CA GLN A 25 -20.62 -3.16 7.09
C GLN A 25 -21.68 -3.73 6.14
N PRO A 26 -22.98 -3.57 6.45
CA PRO A 26 -24.06 -3.97 5.55
C PRO A 26 -23.91 -3.29 4.18
N PHE A 27 -24.05 -4.07 3.10
CA PHE A 27 -23.89 -3.53 1.75
C PHE A 27 -24.98 -2.49 1.39
N ASP A 28 -26.15 -2.60 2.01
CA ASP A 28 -27.32 -1.77 1.74
C ASP A 28 -27.04 -0.26 1.93
N ASP A 29 -26.09 0.08 2.81
CA ASP A 29 -25.69 1.47 3.11
C ASP A 29 -24.89 2.13 1.98
N TYR A 30 -24.42 1.36 1.00
CA TYR A 30 -23.53 1.81 -0.07
C TYR A 30 -24.21 1.96 -1.44
N GLY A 31 -25.50 1.64 -1.55
CA GLY A 31 -26.24 1.77 -2.80
C GLY A 31 -26.03 0.60 -3.75
N ASP A 32 -25.57 0.85 -4.98
CA ASP A 32 -25.51 -0.16 -6.05
C ASP A 32 -24.10 -0.74 -6.27
N GLU A 33 -23.06 0.02 -5.93
CA GLU A 33 -21.66 -0.37 -6.09
C GLU A 33 -20.76 0.30 -5.04
N VAL A 34 -19.69 -0.39 -4.64
CA VAL A 34 -18.67 0.12 -3.72
C VAL A 34 -17.32 -0.49 -4.04
N VAL A 35 -16.24 0.26 -3.82
CA VAL A 35 -14.87 -0.25 -3.90
C VAL A 35 -14.35 -0.43 -2.48
N ALA A 36 -14.12 -1.67 -2.07
CA ALA A 36 -13.43 -1.97 -0.84
C ALA A 36 -11.94 -2.16 -1.11
N TYR A 37 -11.06 -1.85 -0.16
CA TYR A 37 -9.65 -2.20 -0.24
C TYR A 37 -9.19 -2.97 0.99
N ARG A 38 -8.21 -3.85 0.77
CA ARG A 38 -7.51 -4.58 1.84
C ARG A 38 -6.05 -4.79 1.50
N LEU A 39 -5.24 -4.94 2.55
CA LEU A 39 -3.85 -5.34 2.42
C LEU A 39 -3.75 -6.87 2.39
N LEU A 40 -3.44 -7.46 1.23
CA LEU A 40 -3.29 -8.91 1.11
C LEU A 40 -1.97 -9.40 1.72
N LYS A 41 -0.90 -8.67 1.47
CA LYS A 41 0.45 -9.12 1.81
C LYS A 41 1.35 -7.93 2.12
N ARG A 42 2.20 -8.08 3.13
CA ARG A 42 3.27 -7.15 3.50
C ARG A 42 4.53 -7.94 3.77
N GLU A 43 5.56 -7.74 2.97
CA GLU A 43 6.83 -8.47 3.08
C GLU A 43 8.03 -7.54 2.83
N PRO A 44 9.21 -7.84 3.42
CA PRO A 44 10.43 -7.13 3.08
C PRO A 44 10.73 -7.30 1.59
N ALA A 45 11.17 -6.23 0.93
CA ALA A 45 11.36 -6.26 -0.51
C ALA A 45 12.45 -7.25 -0.93
N LEU A 46 12.29 -7.83 -2.11
CA LEU A 46 13.25 -8.78 -2.67
C LEU A 46 14.41 -8.01 -3.34
N MET A 47 15.64 -8.46 -3.07
CA MET A 47 16.88 -7.76 -3.43
C MET A 47 17.27 -7.84 -4.92
N SER A 48 16.51 -8.54 -5.76
CA SER A 48 16.84 -8.69 -7.19
C SER A 48 15.78 -8.06 -8.08
N ASN A 49 16.23 -7.54 -9.23
CA ASN A 49 15.34 -7.10 -10.30
C ASN A 49 14.40 -8.21 -10.80
N LYS A 50 14.74 -9.49 -10.54
CA LYS A 50 13.95 -10.67 -10.93
C LYS A 50 13.03 -11.20 -9.81
N GLY A 51 13.08 -10.64 -8.59
CA GLY A 51 12.23 -11.07 -7.47
C GLY A 51 12.49 -12.51 -6.98
N THR A 52 13.64 -13.11 -7.30
CA THR A 52 13.98 -14.50 -6.89
C THR A 52 14.99 -14.58 -5.74
N SER A 53 15.54 -13.45 -5.31
CA SER A 53 16.61 -13.42 -4.31
C SER A 53 16.07 -13.30 -2.88
N ARG A 54 16.97 -13.42 -1.91
CA ARG A 54 16.64 -13.32 -0.48
C ARG A 54 16.02 -11.94 -0.15
N PRO A 55 15.01 -11.90 0.73
CA PRO A 55 14.38 -10.66 1.17
C PRO A 55 15.38 -9.76 1.91
N GLN A 56 15.28 -8.45 1.69
CA GLN A 56 16.06 -7.44 2.40
C GLN A 56 15.56 -7.30 3.83
N ARG A 57 16.06 -8.15 4.73
CA ARG A 57 15.67 -8.12 6.14
C ARG A 57 16.36 -7.02 6.96
N LYS A 58 17.56 -6.61 6.54
CA LYS A 58 18.34 -5.58 7.22
C LYS A 58 18.11 -4.22 6.60
N SER A 59 17.82 -3.26 7.45
CA SER A 59 17.79 -1.84 7.11
C SER A 59 19.17 -1.35 6.67
N SER A 60 19.18 -0.49 5.66
CA SER A 60 20.37 0.17 5.14
C SER A 60 20.43 1.59 5.69
N TYR A 61 21.64 2.10 5.93
CA TYR A 61 21.83 3.49 6.33
C TYR A 61 21.15 4.46 5.34
N SER A 62 20.37 5.41 5.85
CA SER A 62 19.80 6.50 5.07
C SER A 62 20.52 7.81 5.33
N HIS A 63 20.47 8.29 6.57
CA HIS A 63 21.15 9.53 6.99
C HIS A 63 21.29 9.54 8.51
N GLY A 64 22.20 10.36 9.02
CA GLY A 64 22.44 10.52 10.46
C GLY A 64 22.45 11.99 10.85
N ALA A 65 22.02 12.26 12.08
CA ALA A 65 22.03 13.60 12.66
C ALA A 65 22.60 13.55 14.08
N ILE A 66 23.45 14.54 14.39
CA ILE A 66 23.85 14.82 15.76
C ILE A 66 22.84 15.83 16.29
N VAL A 67 22.03 15.41 17.25
CA VAL A 67 21.03 16.28 17.87
C VAL A 67 21.63 16.89 19.13
N PRO A 68 21.57 18.22 19.33
CA PRO A 68 22.13 18.88 20.52
C PRO A 68 21.59 18.33 21.85
N GLN A 69 20.38 17.78 21.84
CA GLN A 69 19.72 17.15 22.99
C GLN A 69 20.41 15.83 23.43
N PHE A 70 21.17 15.18 22.54
CA PHE A 70 21.86 13.92 22.81
C PHE A 70 23.32 13.97 22.32
N PRO A 71 24.19 14.80 22.95
CA PRO A 71 25.54 15.09 22.42
C PRO A 71 26.49 13.87 22.41
N ASN A 72 26.18 12.84 23.20
CA ASN A 72 26.98 11.61 23.27
C ASN A 72 26.46 10.49 22.34
N LYS A 73 25.44 10.75 21.53
CA LYS A 73 24.83 9.76 20.65
C LYS A 73 24.73 10.32 19.23
N THR A 74 25.02 9.47 18.26
CA THR A 74 24.70 9.72 16.86
C THR A 74 23.37 9.06 16.54
N ILE A 75 22.37 9.84 16.11
CA ILE A 75 21.10 9.29 15.64
C ILE A 75 21.29 8.89 14.20
N VAL A 76 21.15 7.60 13.92
CA VAL A 76 21.20 7.02 12.58
C VAL A 76 19.80 6.62 12.18
N ILE A 77 19.33 7.15 11.06
CA ILE A 77 18.09 6.74 10.42
C ILE A 77 18.47 5.73 9.36
N GLU A 78 17.94 4.53 9.51
CA GLU A 78 18.08 3.45 8.54
C GLU A 78 16.74 3.27 7.81
N ALA A 79 16.78 2.81 6.57
CA ALA A 79 15.59 2.56 5.76
C ALA A 79 15.62 1.14 5.20
N ARG A 80 14.43 0.53 5.09
CA ARG A 80 14.25 -0.74 4.38
C ARG A 80 13.06 -0.67 3.44
N PRO A 81 13.18 -1.19 2.21
CA PRO A 81 12.06 -1.30 1.29
C PRO A 81 11.10 -2.42 1.74
N ILE A 82 9.80 -2.13 1.67
CA ILE A 82 8.72 -3.07 1.98
C ILE A 82 7.75 -3.13 0.81
N ASP A 83 7.50 -4.37 0.39
CA ASP A 83 6.57 -4.71 -0.68
C ASP A 83 5.21 -5.00 -0.09
N HIS A 84 4.19 -4.36 -0.66
CA HIS A 84 2.80 -4.53 -0.32
C HIS A 84 2.05 -5.01 -1.55
N THR A 85 1.11 -5.92 -1.35
CA THR A 85 0.06 -6.21 -2.34
C THR A 85 -1.25 -5.72 -1.74
N ILE A 86 -1.87 -4.74 -2.39
CA ILE A 86 -3.17 -4.19 -2.01
C ILE A 86 -4.19 -4.73 -3.00
N GLU A 87 -5.28 -5.29 -2.50
CA GLU A 87 -6.42 -5.72 -3.32
C GLU A 87 -7.54 -4.70 -3.18
N PHE A 88 -8.06 -4.25 -4.31
CA PHE A 88 -9.26 -3.45 -4.41
C PHE A 88 -10.39 -4.32 -4.94
N ASN A 89 -11.39 -4.56 -4.10
CA ASN A 89 -12.57 -5.34 -4.40
C ASN A 89 -13.70 -4.43 -4.86
N CYS A 90 -14.04 -4.50 -6.15
CA CYS A 90 -15.19 -3.79 -6.70
C CYS A 90 -16.45 -4.62 -6.50
N TRP A 91 -17.30 -4.25 -5.55
CA TRP A 91 -18.57 -4.90 -5.25
C TRP A 91 -19.71 -4.20 -5.98
N ALA A 92 -20.65 -4.97 -6.56
CA ALA A 92 -21.89 -4.43 -7.12
C ALA A 92 -23.03 -5.45 -7.12
N LYS A 93 -24.27 -4.94 -7.24
CA LYS A 93 -25.49 -5.77 -7.38
C LYS A 93 -25.60 -6.49 -8.72
N SER A 94 -24.85 -6.04 -9.74
CA SER A 94 -24.87 -6.60 -11.09
C SER A 94 -23.47 -6.89 -11.60
N ASN A 95 -23.30 -8.02 -12.28
CA ASN A 95 -22.05 -8.40 -12.93
C ASN A 95 -21.54 -7.33 -13.91
N LYS A 96 -22.44 -6.72 -14.68
CA LYS A 96 -22.08 -5.67 -15.65
C LYS A 96 -21.49 -4.44 -14.97
N LEU A 97 -22.06 -4.04 -13.83
CA LEU A 97 -21.58 -2.91 -13.03
C LEU A 97 -20.21 -3.23 -12.42
N ALA A 98 -20.07 -4.39 -11.78
CA ALA A 98 -18.81 -4.80 -11.16
C ALA A 98 -17.66 -4.84 -12.18
N ASN A 99 -17.90 -5.37 -13.38
CA ASN A 99 -16.91 -5.41 -14.46
C ASN A 99 -16.56 -4.01 -15.00
N ALA A 100 -17.56 -3.16 -15.21
CA ALA A 100 -17.32 -1.78 -15.65
C ALA A 100 -16.50 -1.01 -14.62
N ARG A 101 -16.78 -1.22 -13.33
CA ARG A 101 -16.09 -0.56 -12.23
C ARG A 101 -14.65 -1.04 -12.07
N ALA A 102 -14.41 -2.34 -12.19
CA ALA A 102 -13.06 -2.91 -12.17
C ALA A 102 -12.18 -2.33 -13.30
N LEU A 103 -12.69 -2.30 -14.53
CA LEU A 103 -11.97 -1.72 -15.67
C LEU A 103 -11.72 -0.22 -15.51
N TRP A 104 -12.69 0.50 -14.95
CA TRP A 104 -12.53 1.92 -14.66
C TRP A 104 -11.46 2.15 -13.59
N LEU A 105 -11.46 1.38 -12.50
CA LEU A 105 -10.52 1.51 -11.40
C LEU A 105 -9.09 1.18 -11.86
N GLU A 106 -8.95 0.12 -12.65
CA GLU A 106 -7.68 -0.29 -13.26
C GLU A 106 -7.08 0.86 -14.08
N LYS A 107 -7.85 1.39 -15.05
CA LYS A 107 -7.42 2.51 -15.89
C LYS A 107 -7.12 3.75 -15.06
N LEU A 108 -7.93 4.04 -14.04
CA LEU A 108 -7.75 5.19 -13.18
C LEU A 108 -6.39 5.15 -12.49
N PHE A 109 -6.07 4.03 -11.84
CA PHE A 109 -4.83 3.88 -11.07
C PHE A 109 -3.60 3.74 -11.95
N VAL A 110 -3.70 3.08 -13.09
CA VAL A 110 -2.59 3.02 -14.06
C VAL A 110 -2.28 4.42 -14.61
N ASN A 111 -3.30 5.18 -15.03
CA ASN A 111 -3.09 6.53 -15.58
C ASN A 111 -2.62 7.55 -14.54
N HIS A 112 -2.93 7.32 -13.26
CA HIS A 112 -2.56 8.22 -12.15
C HIS A 112 -1.54 7.57 -11.22
N ALA A 113 -0.74 6.61 -11.72
CA ALA A 113 0.31 5.95 -10.94
C ALA A 113 1.29 6.96 -10.33
N TRP A 114 1.59 8.03 -11.08
CA TRP A 114 2.44 9.14 -10.65
C TRP A 114 1.99 9.81 -9.35
N ALA A 115 0.68 9.84 -9.07
CA ALA A 115 0.16 10.47 -7.85
C ALA A 115 0.64 9.71 -6.60
N PHE A 116 0.83 8.39 -6.70
CA PHE A 116 1.39 7.59 -5.61
C PHE A 116 2.88 7.84 -5.45
N GLU A 117 3.62 8.02 -6.54
CA GLU A 117 5.05 8.32 -6.50
C GLU A 117 5.34 9.66 -5.81
N VAL A 118 4.56 10.69 -6.12
CA VAL A 118 4.65 12.00 -5.46
C VAL A 118 4.38 11.91 -3.95
N GLN A 119 3.53 10.96 -3.53
CA GLN A 119 3.23 10.71 -2.11
C GLN A 119 4.27 9.80 -1.42
N GLY A 120 5.40 9.49 -2.08
CA GLY A 120 6.50 8.74 -1.48
C GLY A 120 6.45 7.23 -1.73
N CYS A 121 5.57 6.74 -2.60
CA CYS A 121 5.64 5.37 -3.10
C CYS A 121 6.85 5.22 -4.05
N GLU A 122 7.72 4.24 -3.81
CA GLU A 122 8.85 4.00 -4.71
C GLU A 122 8.42 3.34 -6.02
N ARG A 123 7.43 2.45 -5.93
CA ARG A 123 6.91 1.70 -7.09
C ARG A 123 5.45 1.40 -6.88
N PHE A 124 4.63 1.78 -7.85
CA PHE A 124 3.21 1.46 -7.91
C PHE A 124 2.88 0.89 -9.29
N TYR A 125 2.34 -0.32 -9.35
CA TYR A 125 1.92 -0.90 -10.63
C TYR A 125 0.79 -1.91 -10.48
N TRP A 126 0.05 -2.12 -11.57
CA TRP A 126 -0.97 -3.16 -11.66
C TRP A 126 -0.32 -4.54 -11.66
N LYS A 127 -0.71 -5.40 -10.73
CA LYS A 127 -0.09 -6.71 -10.55
C LYS A 127 -0.84 -7.79 -11.34
N ASP A 128 -2.10 -7.98 -10.98
CA ASP A 128 -2.97 -8.99 -11.55
C ASP A 128 -4.44 -8.71 -11.16
N ARG A 129 -5.35 -9.43 -11.81
CA ARG A 129 -6.76 -9.48 -11.44
C ARG A 129 -7.04 -10.82 -10.79
N GLY A 130 -7.68 -10.81 -9.63
CA GLY A 130 -8.08 -12.04 -8.96
C GLY A 130 -9.29 -12.69 -9.64
N PRO A 131 -9.74 -13.87 -9.16
CA PRO A 131 -10.86 -14.57 -9.74
C PRO A 131 -12.17 -13.80 -9.57
N ASP A 132 -12.96 -13.75 -10.65
CA ASP A 132 -14.30 -13.18 -10.63
C ASP A 132 -15.27 -14.11 -9.88
N THR A 133 -15.88 -13.59 -8.83
CA THR A 133 -16.72 -14.39 -7.92
C THR A 133 -17.98 -13.62 -7.54
N TYR A 134 -18.85 -14.28 -6.78
CA TYR A 134 -20.05 -13.68 -6.21
C TYR A 134 -20.29 -14.24 -4.82
N MET A 135 -20.98 -13.46 -4.00
CA MET A 135 -21.44 -13.84 -2.68
C MET A 135 -22.96 -13.63 -2.63
N THR A 136 -23.67 -14.49 -1.91
CA THR A 136 -25.10 -14.28 -1.66
C THR A 136 -25.26 -13.86 -0.21
N THR A 137 -25.79 -12.66 0.01
CA THR A 137 -26.01 -12.09 1.33
C THR A 137 -27.43 -11.54 1.37
N GLY A 138 -28.22 -11.88 2.39
CA GLY A 138 -29.59 -11.36 2.55
C GLY A 138 -30.54 -11.68 1.37
N GLY A 139 -30.29 -12.77 0.64
CA GLY A 139 -31.07 -13.13 -0.56
C GLY A 139 -30.68 -12.36 -1.83
N GLN A 140 -29.74 -11.42 -1.75
CA GLN A 140 -29.19 -10.70 -2.90
C GLN A 140 -27.83 -11.28 -3.29
N ARG A 141 -27.62 -11.47 -4.60
CA ARG A 141 -26.31 -11.81 -5.15
C ARG A 141 -25.49 -10.55 -5.35
N LEU A 142 -24.35 -10.48 -4.67
CA LEU A 142 -23.34 -9.45 -4.84
C LEU A 142 -22.18 -10.02 -5.63
N PHE A 143 -21.78 -9.30 -6.68
CA PHE A 143 -20.65 -9.67 -7.52
C PHE A 143 -19.45 -8.86 -7.08
N TYR A 144 -18.29 -9.49 -6.94
CA TYR A 144 -17.06 -8.78 -6.62
C TYR A 144 -15.94 -9.10 -7.59
N ARG A 145 -15.15 -8.06 -7.90
CA ARG A 145 -14.05 -8.10 -8.85
C ARG A 145 -12.78 -7.61 -8.17
N PRO A 146 -11.89 -8.52 -7.74
CA PRO A 146 -10.62 -8.18 -7.12
C PRO A 146 -9.61 -7.66 -8.15
N VAL A 147 -9.03 -6.49 -7.87
CA VAL A 147 -7.94 -5.90 -8.66
C VAL A 147 -6.74 -5.69 -7.74
N ASN A 148 -5.61 -6.31 -8.05
CA ASN A 148 -4.42 -6.27 -7.21
C ASN A 148 -3.40 -5.26 -7.74
N PHE A 149 -2.90 -4.44 -6.82
CA PHE A 149 -1.80 -3.52 -7.08
C PHE A 149 -0.62 -3.85 -6.19
N PHE A 150 0.56 -3.72 -6.77
CA PHE A 150 1.80 -3.76 -6.04
C PHE A 150 2.19 -2.35 -5.62
N VAL A 151 2.61 -2.22 -4.36
CA VAL A 151 3.04 -0.93 -3.78
C VAL A 151 4.31 -1.15 -2.97
N ARG A 152 5.36 -0.37 -3.25
CA ARG A 152 6.61 -0.39 -2.48
C ARG A 152 6.81 0.92 -1.74
N PHE A 153 7.04 0.82 -0.43
CA PHE A 153 7.40 1.95 0.43
C PHE A 153 8.75 1.71 1.10
N ARG A 154 9.38 2.78 1.59
CA ARG A 154 10.48 2.69 2.54
C ARG A 154 9.96 2.85 3.96
N GLU A 155 10.24 1.86 4.79
CA GLU A 155 10.07 1.99 6.24
C GLU A 155 11.37 2.52 6.84
N PHE A 156 11.26 3.48 7.75
CA PHE A 156 12.38 4.11 8.42
C PHE A 156 12.47 3.63 9.87
N GLU A 157 13.65 3.20 10.28
CA GLU A 157 13.99 2.83 11.65
C GLU A 157 15.01 3.83 12.20
N ILE A 158 14.78 4.31 13.43
CA ILE A 158 15.68 5.25 14.09
C ILE A 158 16.51 4.50 15.14
N LYS A 159 17.83 4.58 15.03
CA LYS A 159 18.78 3.95 15.97
C LYS A 159 19.71 5.00 16.55
N ALA A 160 19.93 4.95 17.86
CA ALA A 160 20.87 5.83 18.55
C ALA A 160 22.14 5.06 18.88
N HIS A 161 23.26 5.42 18.25
CA HIS A 161 24.57 4.81 18.52
C HIS A 161 25.34 5.68 19.51
N PRO A 162 25.86 5.13 20.62
CA PRO A 162 26.73 5.88 21.52
C PRO A 162 28.07 6.18 20.84
N ASN A 163 28.57 7.40 21.00
CA ASN A 163 29.91 7.75 20.53
C ASN A 163 30.93 7.21 21.54
N ILE A 164 31.73 6.20 21.15
CA ILE A 164 32.80 5.65 22.00
C ILE A 164 33.88 6.73 22.14
N LYS A 165 34.15 7.19 23.36
CA LYS A 165 35.06 8.31 23.61
C LYS A 165 36.52 7.90 23.87
N GLN A 166 36.79 6.66 24.26
CA GLN A 166 38.16 6.21 24.55
C GLN A 166 38.24 4.69 24.59
N ILE A 167 39.24 4.09 23.91
CA ILE A 167 39.63 2.70 24.12
C ILE A 167 41.06 2.74 24.67
N LEU A 168 41.22 2.42 25.94
CA LEU A 168 42.53 2.20 26.57
C LEU A 168 42.91 0.74 26.33
N PHE A 169 43.99 0.52 25.59
CA PHE A 169 44.58 -0.80 25.45
C PHE A 169 45.83 -0.88 26.34
N GLU A 170 45.86 -1.79 27.29
CA GLU A 170 47.10 -2.21 27.95
C GLU A 170 47.73 -3.34 27.14
N VAL A 171 48.89 -3.07 26.54
CA VAL A 171 49.73 -4.10 25.92
C VAL A 171 50.64 -4.66 27.01
N LYS A 172 50.44 -5.94 27.38
CA LYS A 172 51.39 -6.67 28.22
C LYS A 172 52.52 -7.18 27.33
N THR A 173 53.71 -6.59 27.46
CA THR A 173 55.00 -7.16 27.04
C THR A 173 55.39 -8.34 27.88
#